data_AF-A0A3P6FZ78-F1
#
_entry.id   AF-A0A3P6FZ78-F1
#
_cell.length_a   1.000
_cell.length_b   1.000
_cell.length_c   1.000
_cell.angle_alpha   90.00
_cell.angle_beta   90.00
_cell.angle_gamma   90.00
#
_symmetry.space_group_name_H-M   'P 1'
#
loop_
_entity.id
_entity.type
_entity.pdbx_description
1 polymer ?
#
loop_
_entity_poly.entity_id
_entity_poly.type
_entity_poly.pdbx_seq_one_letter_code
_entity_poly.pdbx_strand_id
1 'polypeptide(L)'
;CINRTVLLILHSRSETSGFQTPKCGMHKRFLTLLLKILTIKPTSNRQDSDVWGFTKNGIYTTQSAYKMLTVLHETNSPDHRPLPPVEKQLWKSIWRLKTSPKIRHFLWRALSGALAVAERLQSRGLCSDSTC
;
A
#
# COMPACT_ATOMS: atom_id res chain seq x y z
N CYS A 1 -21.89 28.21 -30.96
CA CYS A 1 -22.51 27.58 -29.76
C CYS A 1 -21.46 27.22 -28.70
N ILE A 2 -20.51 28.12 -28.49
CA ILE A 2 -19.50 28.12 -27.42
C ILE A 2 -19.69 29.52 -26.85
N ASN A 3 -20.24 29.63 -25.64
CA ASN A 3 -20.30 30.82 -24.78
C ASN A 3 -21.57 30.77 -23.93
N ARG A 4 -21.50 30.10 -22.76
CA ARG A 4 -22.20 30.52 -21.52
C ARG A 4 -21.97 29.66 -20.28
N THR A 5 -21.37 28.47 -20.38
CA THR A 5 -21.32 27.56 -19.21
C THR A 5 -20.06 27.70 -18.34
N VAL A 6 -18.98 28.32 -18.82
CA VAL A 6 -17.71 28.38 -18.05
C VAL A 6 -17.60 29.60 -17.12
N LEU A 7 -18.50 30.59 -17.24
CA LEU A 7 -18.42 31.84 -16.45
C LEU A 7 -19.08 31.76 -15.07
N LEU A 8 -19.64 30.62 -14.66
CA LEU A 8 -20.33 30.48 -13.35
C LEU A 8 -19.49 29.89 -12.22
N ILE A 9 -18.24 29.47 -12.47
CA ILE A 9 -17.41 28.85 -11.41
C ILE A 9 -16.44 29.85 -10.77
N LEU A 10 -16.21 31.04 -11.35
CA LEU A 10 -15.22 32.00 -10.82
C LEU A 10 -15.78 33.18 -10.03
N HIS A 11 -17.09 33.24 -9.78
CA HIS A 11 -17.67 34.37 -9.02
C HIS A 11 -18.65 33.96 -7.93
N SER A 12 -18.26 32.97 -7.12
CA SER A 12 -18.93 32.79 -5.83
C SER A 12 -17.93 32.47 -4.73
N ARG A 13 -17.79 33.46 -3.85
CA ARG A 13 -17.61 33.27 -2.42
C ARG A 13 -16.19 33.02 -1.92
N SER A 14 -15.44 34.12 -1.94
CA SER A 14 -14.78 34.60 -0.72
C SER A 14 -15.75 34.55 0.47
N GLU A 15 -15.49 33.69 1.46
CA GLU A 15 -15.72 33.93 2.91
C GLU A 15 -15.33 32.71 3.76
N THR A 16 -14.20 32.88 4.45
CA THR A 16 -13.85 32.41 5.80
C THR A 16 -14.49 31.13 6.36
N SER A 17 -13.69 30.07 6.45
CA SER A 17 -13.58 29.28 7.69
C SER A 17 -12.21 28.59 7.75
N GLY A 18 -11.53 28.74 8.88
CA GLY A 18 -10.15 28.32 9.07
C GLY A 18 -9.98 26.81 8.93
N PHE A 19 -9.19 26.40 7.94
CA PHE A 19 -8.60 25.07 7.91
C PHE A 19 -7.10 25.21 8.15
N GLN A 20 -6.73 25.12 9.43
CA GLN A 20 -5.35 25.06 9.88
C GLN A 20 -4.74 23.75 9.34
N THR A 21 -4.10 23.80 8.17
CA THR A 21 -3.33 22.66 7.67
C THR A 21 -1.98 22.60 8.40
N PRO A 22 -1.53 21.42 8.86
CA PRO A 22 -0.22 21.27 9.48
C PRO A 22 0.87 21.61 8.47
N LYS A 23 1.71 22.60 8.81
CA LYS A 23 2.91 22.97 8.06
C LYS A 23 3.91 21.82 8.12
N CYS A 24 3.83 20.88 7.19
CA CYS A 24 4.84 19.84 7.01
C CYS A 24 5.29 19.75 5.55
N GLY A 25 6.40 20.45 5.24
CA GLY A 25 7.53 19.91 4.46
C GLY A 25 7.37 19.33 3.04
N MET A 26 6.20 19.32 2.41
CA MET A 26 6.00 18.66 1.10
C MET A 26 5.91 19.61 -0.11
N HIS A 27 5.91 20.92 0.12
CA HIS A 27 5.56 21.92 -0.89
C HIS A 27 6.59 22.06 -2.03
N LYS A 28 7.89 21.86 -1.76
CA LYS A 28 8.95 22.07 -2.76
C LYS A 28 8.94 21.03 -3.88
N ARG A 29 8.76 19.74 -3.55
CA ARG A 29 8.74 18.66 -4.56
C ARG A 29 7.51 18.73 -5.45
N PHE A 30 6.37 19.14 -4.88
CA PHE A 30 5.12 19.29 -5.59
C PHE A 30 5.16 20.42 -6.61
N LEU A 31 5.70 21.59 -6.25
CA LEU A 31 5.89 22.73 -7.16
C LEU A 31 6.85 22.41 -8.32
N THR A 32 7.95 21.69 -8.05
CA THR A 32 8.88 21.27 -9.11
C THR A 32 8.24 20.29 -10.10
N LEU A 33 7.39 19.40 -9.63
CA LEU A 33 6.63 18.47 -10.49
C LEU A 33 5.58 19.21 -11.33
N LEU A 34 4.85 20.14 -10.73
CA LEU A 34 3.85 20.96 -11.42
C LEU A 34 4.45 21.75 -12.58
N LEU A 35 5.58 22.42 -12.36
CA LEU A 35 6.26 23.17 -13.43
C LEU A 35 6.70 22.26 -14.58
N LYS A 36 7.16 21.04 -14.29
CA LYS A 36 7.55 20.07 -15.31
C LYS A 36 6.37 19.57 -16.14
N ILE A 37 5.21 19.36 -15.53
CA ILE A 37 4.00 18.91 -16.23
C ILE A 37 3.48 20.04 -17.15
N LEU A 38 3.47 21.29 -16.65
CA LEU A 38 3.02 22.46 -17.42
C LEU A 38 3.92 22.80 -18.63
N THR A 39 5.19 22.39 -18.60
CA THR A 39 6.12 22.57 -19.74
C THR A 39 5.94 21.54 -20.87
N ILE A 40 5.17 20.47 -20.67
CA ILE A 40 4.90 19.50 -21.72
C ILE A 40 3.95 20.15 -22.71
N LYS A 41 4.43 20.46 -23.92
CA LYS A 41 3.58 20.94 -25.00
C LYS A 41 2.67 19.79 -25.46
N PRO A 42 1.35 19.84 -25.25
CA PRO A 42 0.46 18.84 -25.80
C PRO A 42 0.50 18.94 -27.33
N THR A 43 0.78 17.83 -28.00
CA THR A 43 0.72 17.78 -29.46
C THR A 43 -0.74 17.69 -29.86
N SER A 44 -1.35 18.82 -30.24
CA SER A 44 -2.80 18.95 -30.49
C SER A 44 -3.33 18.20 -31.71
N ASN A 45 -2.46 17.53 -32.47
CA ASN A 45 -2.79 16.85 -33.71
C ASN A 45 -2.44 15.35 -33.70
N ARG A 46 -2.31 14.76 -32.51
CA ARG A 46 -2.16 13.31 -32.34
C ARG A 46 -3.36 12.77 -31.59
N GLN A 47 -3.84 11.62 -32.04
CA GLN A 47 -4.86 10.87 -31.33
C GLN A 47 -4.21 10.25 -30.10
N ASP A 48 -4.84 10.42 -28.93
CA ASP A 48 -4.37 9.81 -27.70
C ASP A 48 -4.36 8.28 -27.87
N SER A 49 -3.30 7.66 -27.35
CA SER A 49 -3.13 6.20 -27.39
C SER A 49 -2.81 5.70 -25.99
N ASP A 50 -3.42 4.57 -25.63
CA ASP A 50 -3.14 3.92 -24.36
C ASP A 50 -1.76 3.27 -24.41
N VAL A 51 -0.90 3.65 -23.45
CA VAL A 51 0.48 3.17 -23.37
C VAL A 51 0.69 2.44 -22.06
N TRP A 52 1.28 1.24 -22.13
CA TRP A 52 1.57 0.44 -20.96
C TRP A 52 2.83 0.93 -20.23
N GLY A 53 2.64 1.63 -19.10
CA GLY A 53 3.70 2.27 -18.32
C GLY A 53 4.74 1.34 -17.67
N PHE A 54 4.52 0.02 -17.67
CA PHE A 54 5.45 -0.95 -17.08
C PHE A 54 6.44 -1.54 -18.10
N THR A 55 6.43 -1.02 -19.32
CA THR A 55 7.39 -1.40 -20.37
C THR A 55 7.98 -0.16 -21.03
N LYS A 56 9.27 -0.20 -21.38
CA LYS A 56 9.95 0.93 -22.03
C LYS A 56 9.38 1.24 -23.42
N ASN A 57 8.83 0.23 -24.08
CA ASN A 57 8.27 0.34 -25.43
C ASN A 57 6.77 0.68 -25.40
N GLY A 58 6.14 0.72 -24.22
CA GLY A 58 4.74 1.06 -24.10
C GLY A 58 3.75 -0.03 -24.53
N ILE A 59 4.24 -1.21 -24.90
CA ILE A 59 3.42 -2.33 -25.41
C ILE A 59 2.96 -3.20 -24.24
N TYR A 60 1.66 -3.44 -24.16
CA TYR A 60 1.10 -4.39 -23.23
C TYR A 60 1.50 -5.82 -23.59
N THR A 61 2.03 -6.55 -22.62
CA THR A 61 2.27 -7.99 -22.73
C THR A 61 1.79 -8.68 -21.47
N THR A 62 1.25 -9.89 -21.58
CA THR A 62 0.87 -10.70 -20.42
C THR A 62 2.04 -10.88 -19.45
N GLN A 63 3.26 -11.07 -19.97
CA GLN A 63 4.47 -11.16 -19.16
C GLN A 63 4.72 -9.91 -18.31
N SER A 64 4.55 -8.72 -18.87
CA SER A 64 4.75 -7.47 -18.13
C SER A 64 3.64 -7.21 -17.10
N ALA A 65 2.40 -7.62 -17.41
CA ALA A 65 1.30 -7.60 -16.44
C ALA A 65 1.56 -8.54 -15.25
N TYR A 66 2.02 -9.77 -15.50
CA TYR A 66 2.40 -10.68 -14.43
C TYR A 66 3.52 -10.12 -13.56
N LYS A 67 4.58 -9.56 -14.16
CA LYS A 67 5.67 -8.91 -13.41
C LYS A 67 5.16 -7.76 -12.53
N MET A 68 4.27 -6.92 -13.06
CA MET A 68 3.63 -5.86 -12.27
C MET A 68 2.86 -6.43 -11.09
N LEU A 69 2.04 -7.47 -11.30
CA LEU A 69 1.25 -8.11 -10.24
C LEU A 69 2.15 -8.72 -9.17
N THR A 70 3.25 -9.36 -9.54
CA THR A 70 4.24 -9.88 -8.58
C THR A 70 4.82 -8.77 -7.72
N VAL A 71 5.26 -7.66 -8.32
CA VAL A 71 5.83 -6.53 -7.57
C VAL A 71 4.80 -5.89 -6.64
N LEU A 72 3.55 -5.73 -7.09
CA LEU A 72 2.46 -5.23 -6.25
C LEU A 72 2.16 -6.18 -5.11
N HIS A 73 2.18 -7.49 -5.34
CA HIS A 73 1.99 -8.49 -4.30
C HIS A 73 3.12 -8.44 -3.28
N GLU A 74 4.39 -8.39 -3.70
CA GLU A 74 5.53 -8.28 -2.79
C GLU A 74 5.48 -7.00 -1.95
N THR A 75 5.09 -5.88 -2.55
CA THR A 75 5.02 -4.58 -1.88
C THR A 75 3.88 -4.52 -0.85
N ASN A 76 2.74 -5.17 -1.15
CA ASN A 76 1.54 -5.11 -0.31
C ASN A 76 1.37 -6.32 0.61
N SER A 77 2.14 -7.41 0.42
CA SER A 77 2.06 -8.59 1.28
C SER A 77 2.85 -8.35 2.57
N PRO A 78 2.20 -8.34 3.75
CA PRO A 78 2.91 -8.38 5.03
C PRO A 78 3.60 -9.73 5.27
N ASP A 79 3.25 -10.76 4.49
CA ASP A 79 3.61 -12.16 4.70
C ASP A 79 5.00 -12.55 4.18
N HIS A 80 5.58 -11.80 3.22
CA HIS A 80 6.91 -12.13 2.71
C HIS A 80 8.03 -11.39 3.44
N ARG A 81 7.88 -11.22 4.76
CA ARG A 81 8.99 -10.79 5.61
C ARG A 81 9.84 -12.03 5.93
N PRO A 82 11.14 -12.08 5.55
CA PRO A 82 12.01 -13.13 6.04
C PRO A 82 11.90 -13.18 7.56
N LEU A 83 11.63 -14.37 8.12
CA LEU A 83 11.54 -14.57 9.56
C LEU A 83 12.72 -13.85 10.23
N PRO A 84 12.46 -12.95 11.20
CA PRO A 84 13.51 -12.29 11.97
C PRO A 84 14.53 -13.32 12.47
N PRO A 85 15.83 -12.96 12.59
CA PRO A 85 16.86 -13.87 13.08
C PRO A 85 16.49 -14.56 14.40
N VAL A 86 15.78 -13.84 15.27
CA VAL A 86 15.26 -14.33 16.56
C VAL A 86 14.25 -15.47 16.37
N GLU A 87 13.25 -15.29 15.50
CA GLU A 87 12.25 -16.33 15.24
C GLU A 87 12.88 -17.60 14.65
N LYS A 88 13.85 -17.46 13.74
CA LYS A 88 14.60 -18.61 13.22
C LYS A 88 15.34 -19.38 14.31
N GLN A 89 15.93 -18.69 15.29
CA GLN A 89 16.60 -19.33 16.43
C GLN A 89 15.61 -20.00 17.39
N LEU A 90 14.45 -19.37 17.63
CA LEU A 90 13.36 -19.95 18.43
C LEU A 90 12.86 -21.26 17.80
N TRP A 91 12.57 -21.27 16.49
CA TRP A 91 12.15 -22.49 15.79
C TRP A 91 13.19 -23.60 15.90
N LYS A 92 14.47 -23.30 15.67
CA LYS A 92 15.56 -24.28 15.85
C LYS A 92 15.60 -24.85 17.26
N SER A 93 15.37 -24.02 18.27
CA SER A 93 15.37 -24.43 19.67
C SER A 93 14.20 -25.38 19.98
N ILE A 94 12.98 -25.04 19.53
CA ILE A 94 11.77 -25.86 19.73
C ILE A 94 11.93 -27.25 19.14
N TRP A 95 12.53 -27.36 17.95
CA TRP A 95 12.74 -28.66 17.31
C TRP A 95 13.85 -29.49 17.97
N ARG A 96 14.80 -28.85 18.65
CA ARG A 96 15.90 -29.52 19.38
C ARG A 96 15.49 -30.02 20.77
N LEU A 97 14.36 -29.56 21.31
CA LEU A 97 13.86 -30.04 22.61
C LEU A 97 13.57 -31.55 22.55
N LYS A 98 14.11 -32.29 23.53
CA LYS A 98 13.80 -33.71 23.77
C LYS A 98 12.44 -33.84 24.48
N THR A 99 11.38 -33.49 23.76
CA THR A 99 9.99 -33.60 24.25
C THR A 99 9.14 -34.39 23.28
N SER A 100 7.92 -34.75 23.70
CA SER A 100 7.01 -35.47 22.83
C SER A 100 6.64 -34.62 21.60
N PRO A 101 6.43 -35.24 20.41
CA PRO A 101 6.07 -34.52 19.19
C PRO A 101 4.83 -33.64 19.35
N LYS A 102 3.86 -34.07 20.18
CA LYS A 102 2.64 -33.31 20.49
C LYS A 102 2.96 -31.96 21.13
N ILE A 103 3.91 -31.92 22.07
CA ILE A 103 4.31 -30.68 22.76
C ILE A 103 5.05 -29.74 21.79
N ARG A 104 5.96 -30.25 20.96
CA ARG A 104 6.64 -29.42 19.94
C ARG A 104 5.66 -28.78 18.98
N HIS A 105 4.68 -29.54 18.53
CA HIS A 105 3.64 -29.04 17.62
C HIS A 105 2.74 -28.01 18.28
N PHE A 106 2.35 -28.24 19.54
CA PHE A 106 1.59 -27.26 20.33
C PHE A 106 2.37 -25.95 20.49
N LEU A 107 3.65 -26.02 20.85
CA LEU A 107 4.50 -24.86 21.07
C LEU A 107 4.73 -24.06 19.78
N TRP A 108 4.90 -24.76 18.65
CA TRP A 108 4.94 -24.13 17.33
C TRP A 108 3.64 -23.36 17.03
N ARG A 109 2.48 -24.00 17.18
CA ARG A 109 1.17 -23.35 16.94
C ARG A 109 0.93 -22.15 17.86
N ALA A 110 1.37 -22.22 19.12
CA ALA A 110 1.22 -21.15 20.10
C ALA A 110 2.05 -19.92 19.72
N LEU A 111 3.32 -20.14 19.40
CA LEU A 111 4.25 -19.06 19.08
C LEU A 111 4.05 -18.49 17.67
N SER A 112 3.57 -19.28 16.72
CA SER A 112 3.25 -18.79 15.37
C SER A 112 1.99 -17.93 15.32
N GLY A 113 1.30 -17.73 16.45
CA GLY A 113 0.00 -17.04 16.48
C GLY A 113 -1.09 -17.79 15.72
N ALA A 114 -0.93 -19.11 15.54
CA ALA A 114 -1.93 -19.99 14.93
C ALA A 114 -3.03 -20.41 15.92
N LEU A 115 -2.82 -20.14 17.21
CA LEU A 115 -3.86 -20.16 18.22
C LEU A 115 -4.64 -18.84 18.14
N ALA A 116 -5.97 -18.95 18.08
CA ALA A 116 -6.88 -17.82 18.17
C ALA A 116 -6.85 -17.26 19.61
N VAL A 117 -5.85 -16.44 19.90
CA VAL A 117 -5.78 -15.66 21.15
C VAL A 117 -6.69 -14.43 20.98
N ALA A 118 -7.37 -14.00 22.04
CA ALA A 118 -8.28 -12.85 22.03
C ALA A 118 -7.64 -11.61 21.37
N GLU A 119 -6.35 -11.37 21.62
CA GLU A 119 -5.54 -10.31 20.99
C GLU A 119 -5.50 -10.41 19.45
N ARG A 120 -5.42 -11.63 18.88
CA ARG A 120 -5.42 -11.86 17.43
C ARG A 120 -6.81 -11.78 16.80
N LEU A 121 -7.85 -12.00 17.59
CA LEU A 121 -9.25 -11.78 17.16
C LEU A 121 -9.55 -10.26 17.14
N GLN A 122 -9.10 -9.52 18.16
CA GLN A 122 -9.22 -8.06 18.21
C GLN A 122 -8.48 -7.37 17.06
N SER A 123 -7.27 -7.83 16.70
CA SER A 123 -6.54 -7.27 15.54
C SER A 123 -7.23 -7.52 14.20
N ARG A 124 -8.19 -8.46 14.14
CA ARG A 124 -9.05 -8.73 12.99
C ARG A 124 -10.43 -8.05 13.08
N GLY A 125 -10.63 -7.17 14.07
CA GLY A 125 -11.88 -6.44 14.27
C GLY A 125 -12.99 -7.25 14.95
N LEU A 126 -12.67 -8.43 15.49
CA LEU A 126 -13.62 -9.21 16.28
C LEU A 126 -13.53 -8.72 17.73
N CYS A 127 -14.58 -8.04 18.19
CA CYS A 127 -14.71 -7.55 19.56
C CYS A 127 -14.83 -8.76 20.50
N SER A 128 -13.69 -9.25 21.00
CA SER A 128 -13.64 -10.23 22.07
C SER A 128 -13.31 -9.45 23.33
N ASP A 129 -14.30 -9.29 24.21
CA ASP A 129 -14.09 -8.72 25.54
C ASP A 129 -12.92 -9.45 26.20
N SER A 130 -11.85 -8.70 26.49
CA SER A 130 -10.61 -9.21 27.11
C SER A 130 -10.72 -9.35 28.63
N THR A 131 -11.93 -9.27 29.16
CA THR A 131 -12.20 -9.29 30.59
C THR A 131 -13.13 -10.46 30.87
N CYS A 132 -12.54 -11.53 31.40
CA CYS A 132 -13.25 -12.40 32.34
C CYS A 132 -12.87 -11.93 33.74
#